data_AF-A0A538RUD3-F1
#
_entry.id   AF-A0A538RUD3-F1
#
_cell.length_a   1.000
_cell.length_b   1.000
_cell.length_c   1.000
_cell.angle_alpha   90.00
_cell.angle_beta   90.00
_cell.angle_gamma   90.00
#
_symmetry.space_group_name_H-M   'P 1'
#
loop_
_entity.id
_entity.type
_entity.pdbx_description
1 polymer ?
#
loop_
_entity_poly.entity_id
_entity_poly.type
_entity_poly.pdbx_seq_one_letter_code
_entity_poly.pdbx_strand_id
1 'polypeptide(L)'
;MGYGLSKGKLSLDLKYKVSRKRLEAENKLVVDQLTFGEKVNSPDATSLPVNLAVALLKDRKGRIDIDLPIRGDLKDPDFKYGKVVVSTLLNLLTKIVASPFTLMGKLIPGGGDAEELQYLEFDPGAVAVVATELRKIVAIAKGLEERPGLRLEVTGTADPFRDRQVLALQKLKAQLLARWQQGKGISKEVDLPIVEEERAIRELFDQQRSRQPVAALAEGAQLPSKPPTIEEMRQQLVAAMPVPDSDLRLLAQQRAEQMRGQLVVDGKLADERVFLTEVDLTASDHEKVRSRLNITAGQ
;
A
#
# COMPACT_ATOMS: atom_id res chain seq x y z
N MET A 1 -8.73 25.12 -11.88
CA MET A 1 -8.19 25.11 -13.27
C MET A 1 -9.16 24.35 -14.16
N GLY A 2 -9.58 24.89 -15.31
CA GLY A 2 -10.50 24.23 -16.23
C GLY A 2 -9.76 23.64 -17.43
N TYR A 3 -10.42 22.72 -18.16
CA TYR A 3 -9.91 22.17 -19.42
C TYR A 3 -10.96 22.38 -20.51
N GLY A 4 -10.55 22.91 -21.67
CA GLY A 4 -11.43 22.96 -22.83
C GLY A 4 -11.80 21.56 -23.31
N LEU A 5 -12.95 21.39 -23.96
CA LEU A 5 -13.29 20.15 -24.63
C LEU A 5 -12.76 20.19 -26.07
N SER A 6 -11.86 19.27 -26.44
CA SER A 6 -11.39 19.17 -27.82
C SER A 6 -12.31 18.27 -28.65
N LYS A 7 -12.65 17.08 -28.13
CA LYS A 7 -13.48 16.08 -28.81
C LYS A 7 -14.26 15.25 -27.80
N GLY A 8 -15.43 14.75 -28.22
CA GLY A 8 -16.21 13.78 -27.47
C GLY A 8 -17.65 13.70 -27.97
N LYS A 9 -18.31 12.57 -27.74
CA LYS A 9 -19.75 12.40 -27.95
C LYS A 9 -20.44 12.19 -26.60
N LEU A 10 -21.51 12.93 -26.36
CA LEU A 10 -22.35 12.79 -25.18
C LEU A 10 -23.67 12.13 -25.57
N SER A 11 -24.04 11.06 -24.87
CA SER A 11 -25.34 10.42 -24.98
C SER A 11 -26.00 10.38 -23.60
N LEU A 12 -27.30 10.60 -23.56
CA LEU A 12 -28.06 10.71 -22.32
C LEU A 12 -29.34 9.88 -22.46
N ASP A 13 -29.54 8.92 -21.57
CA ASP A 13 -30.79 8.16 -21.41
C ASP A 13 -31.44 8.56 -20.08
N LEU A 14 -32.72 8.94 -20.15
CA LEU A 14 -33.44 9.58 -19.06
C LEU A 14 -34.75 8.86 -18.80
N LYS A 15 -34.94 8.38 -17.56
CA LYS A 15 -36.20 7.79 -17.11
C LYS A 15 -36.68 8.53 -15.88
N TYR A 16 -37.90 9.06 -15.97
CA TYR A 16 -38.50 9.83 -14.89
C TYR A 16 -39.82 9.21 -14.47
N LYS A 17 -39.99 9.11 -13.15
CA LYS A 17 -41.24 8.70 -12.53
C LYS A 17 -41.61 9.74 -11.48
N VAL A 18 -42.84 10.24 -11.58
CA VAL A 18 -43.40 11.14 -10.57
C VAL A 18 -44.55 10.42 -9.90
N SER A 19 -44.49 10.29 -8.57
CA SER A 19 -45.58 9.71 -7.78
C SER A 19 -45.66 10.40 -6.44
N ARG A 20 -46.89 10.72 -6.00
CA ARG A 20 -47.16 11.41 -4.72
C ARG A 20 -46.27 12.66 -4.53
N LYS A 21 -46.03 13.41 -5.60
CA LYS A 21 -45.18 14.62 -5.63
C LYS A 21 -43.69 14.38 -5.34
N ARG A 22 -43.23 13.12 -5.40
CA ARG A 22 -41.81 12.77 -5.41
C ARG A 22 -41.35 12.46 -6.83
N LEU A 23 -40.15 12.94 -7.16
CA LEU A 23 -39.43 12.63 -8.38
C LEU A 23 -38.46 11.49 -8.11
N GLU A 24 -38.53 10.47 -8.94
CA GLU A 24 -37.50 9.45 -9.11
C GLU A 24 -36.97 9.56 -10.54
N ALA A 25 -35.69 9.86 -10.68
CA ALA A 25 -35.04 10.03 -11.97
C ALA A 25 -33.82 9.12 -12.07
N GLU A 26 -33.77 8.33 -13.13
CA GLU A 26 -32.60 7.55 -13.53
C GLU A 26 -31.99 8.25 -14.75
N ASN A 27 -30.83 8.87 -14.58
CA ASN A 27 -30.13 9.55 -15.65
C ASN A 27 -28.86 8.76 -15.94
N LYS A 28 -28.76 8.19 -17.14
CA LYS A 28 -27.60 7.46 -17.61
C LYS A 28 -26.84 8.30 -18.62
N LEU A 29 -25.61 8.68 -18.27
CA LEU A 29 -24.74 9.52 -19.07
C LEU A 29 -23.62 8.66 -19.65
N VAL A 30 -23.50 8.66 -20.98
CA VAL A 30 -22.41 7.99 -21.68
C VAL A 30 -21.58 9.02 -22.44
N VAL A 31 -20.28 9.04 -22.18
CA VAL A 31 -19.31 9.87 -22.90
C VAL A 31 -18.36 8.98 -23.67
N ASP A 32 -18.28 9.16 -24.99
CA ASP A 32 -17.35 8.45 -25.85
C ASP A 32 -16.23 9.39 -26.32
N GLN A 33 -14.99 8.90 -26.29
CA GLN A 33 -13.80 9.56 -26.86
C GLN A 33 -13.55 10.98 -26.32
N LEU A 34 -13.77 11.17 -25.02
CA LEU A 34 -13.53 12.44 -24.35
C LEU A 34 -12.04 12.82 -24.42
N THR A 35 -11.75 13.97 -25.03
CA THR A 35 -10.40 14.53 -25.13
C THR A 35 -10.41 15.97 -24.66
N PHE A 36 -9.57 16.29 -23.67
CA PHE A 36 -9.38 17.66 -23.22
C PHE A 36 -8.49 18.43 -24.19
N GLY A 37 -8.84 19.69 -24.43
CA GLY A 37 -8.00 20.68 -25.08
C GLY A 37 -7.13 21.42 -24.07
N GLU A 38 -6.74 22.64 -24.42
CA GLU A 38 -5.85 23.43 -23.58
C GLU A 38 -6.44 23.77 -22.21
N LYS A 39 -5.55 23.94 -21.25
CA LYS A 39 -5.89 24.34 -19.88
C LYS A 39 -6.31 25.80 -19.90
N VAL A 40 -7.46 26.09 -19.27
CA VAL A 40 -8.03 27.44 -19.20
C VAL A 40 -8.18 27.88 -17.75
N ASN A 41 -7.82 29.13 -17.47
CA ASN A 41 -8.10 29.77 -16.19
C ASN A 41 -9.57 30.23 -16.22
N SER A 42 -10.45 29.45 -15.58
CA SER A 42 -11.85 29.82 -15.39
C SER A 42 -12.11 30.20 -13.93
N PRO A 43 -12.84 31.30 -13.65
CA PRO A 43 -13.27 31.64 -12.29
C PRO A 43 -14.22 30.59 -11.69
N ASP A 44 -14.88 29.78 -12.50
CA ASP A 44 -15.76 28.67 -12.09
C ASP A 44 -15.02 27.32 -11.98
N ALA A 45 -13.69 27.33 -12.09
CA ALA A 45 -12.93 26.10 -12.14
C ALA A 45 -12.95 25.36 -10.79
N THR A 46 -13.35 24.10 -10.82
CA THR A 46 -13.36 23.24 -9.64
C THR A 46 -11.93 22.93 -9.15
N SER A 47 -11.81 22.61 -7.86
CA SER A 47 -10.56 22.12 -7.25
C SER A 47 -10.26 20.66 -7.58
N LEU A 48 -11.15 19.99 -8.31
CA LEU A 48 -11.06 18.56 -8.59
C LEU A 48 -9.94 18.25 -9.58
N PRO A 49 -9.18 17.16 -9.37
CA PRO A 49 -8.16 16.68 -10.32
C PRO A 49 -8.86 16.03 -11.52
N VAL A 50 -9.31 16.85 -12.47
CA VAL A 50 -10.15 16.43 -13.61
C VAL A 50 -9.51 15.28 -14.40
N ASN A 51 -8.20 15.31 -14.62
CA ASN A 51 -7.49 14.26 -15.36
C ASN A 51 -7.58 12.90 -14.65
N LEU A 52 -7.44 12.87 -13.32
CA LEU A 52 -7.57 11.66 -12.52
C LEU A 52 -9.01 11.16 -12.53
N ALA A 53 -9.99 12.05 -12.35
CA ALA A 53 -11.40 11.68 -12.40
C ALA A 53 -11.76 11.03 -13.75
N VAL A 54 -11.31 11.61 -14.87
CA VAL A 54 -11.52 11.03 -16.20
C VAL A 54 -10.77 9.72 -16.38
N ALA A 55 -9.52 9.62 -15.93
CA ALA A 55 -8.76 8.38 -16.03
C ALA A 55 -9.37 7.23 -15.18
N LEU A 56 -9.97 7.53 -14.03
CA LEU A 56 -10.68 6.57 -13.19
C LEU A 56 -12.00 6.11 -13.81
N LEU A 57 -12.67 6.95 -14.56
CA LEU A 57 -13.98 6.64 -15.16
C LEU A 57 -13.88 6.02 -16.55
N LYS A 58 -12.84 6.36 -17.31
CA LYS A 58 -12.67 5.97 -18.71
C LYS A 58 -12.19 4.52 -18.82
N ASP A 59 -12.95 3.70 -19.53
CA ASP A 59 -12.59 2.32 -19.86
C ASP A 59 -11.53 2.23 -20.97
N ARG A 60 -11.07 1.01 -21.26
CA ARG A 60 -10.14 0.69 -22.37
C ARG A 60 -10.64 1.14 -23.75
N LYS A 61 -11.95 1.27 -23.95
CA LYS A 61 -12.57 1.70 -25.21
C LYS A 61 -12.72 3.22 -25.29
N GLY A 62 -12.23 3.95 -24.29
CA GLY A 62 -12.36 5.40 -24.22
C GLY A 62 -13.76 5.87 -23.85
N ARG A 63 -14.57 5.01 -23.22
CA ARG A 63 -15.95 5.30 -22.84
C ARG A 63 -16.06 5.52 -21.33
N ILE A 64 -16.92 6.44 -20.95
CA ILE A 64 -17.27 6.78 -19.57
C ILE A 64 -18.77 6.56 -19.43
N ASP A 65 -19.17 5.65 -18.54
CA ASP A 65 -20.57 5.37 -18.24
C ASP A 65 -20.87 5.80 -16.79
N ILE A 66 -21.83 6.71 -16.61
CA ILE A 66 -22.17 7.30 -15.32
C ILE A 66 -23.67 7.17 -15.09
N ASP A 67 -24.03 6.46 -14.03
CA ASP A 67 -25.40 6.39 -13.51
C ASP A 67 -25.60 7.45 -12.42
N LEU A 68 -26.53 8.39 -12.66
CA LEU A 68 -26.86 9.48 -11.75
C LEU A 68 -28.33 9.34 -11.30
N PRO A 69 -28.62 8.51 -10.29
CA PRO A 69 -29.96 8.45 -9.71
C PRO A 69 -30.23 9.72 -8.92
N ILE A 70 -31.38 10.36 -9.17
CA ILE A 70 -31.82 11.55 -8.45
C ILE A 70 -33.19 11.27 -7.86
N ARG A 71 -33.33 11.53 -6.56
CA ARG A 71 -34.59 11.50 -5.85
C ARG A 71 -34.82 12.83 -5.16
N GLY A 72 -36.05 13.33 -5.19
CA GLY A 72 -36.39 14.61 -4.58
C GLY A 72 -37.88 14.81 -4.36
N ASP A 73 -38.23 15.68 -3.42
CA ASP A 73 -39.60 16.17 -3.25
C ASP A 73 -39.79 17.40 -4.13
N LEU A 74 -40.82 17.39 -4.98
CA LEU A 74 -41.14 18.51 -5.87
C LEU A 74 -41.75 19.72 -5.12
N LYS A 75 -42.10 19.56 -3.84
CA LYS A 75 -42.60 20.66 -2.99
C LYS A 75 -41.50 21.48 -2.34
N ASP A 76 -40.27 20.97 -2.31
CA ASP A 76 -39.17 21.67 -1.67
C ASP A 76 -38.79 22.90 -2.53
N PRO A 77 -38.96 24.14 -2.02
CA PRO A 77 -38.64 25.35 -2.77
C PRO A 77 -37.14 25.47 -3.10
N ASP A 78 -36.27 24.77 -2.37
CA ASP A 78 -34.83 24.70 -2.65
C ASP A 78 -34.48 23.64 -3.72
N PHE A 79 -35.43 22.76 -4.08
CA PHE A 79 -35.23 21.74 -5.11
C PHE A 79 -35.15 22.36 -6.51
N LYS A 80 -33.91 22.67 -6.92
CA LYS A 80 -33.55 23.06 -8.29
C LYS A 80 -32.91 21.88 -9.01
N TYR A 81 -33.66 21.24 -9.90
CA TYR A 81 -33.25 20.03 -10.62
C TYR A 81 -31.81 20.12 -11.17
N GLY A 82 -31.47 21.21 -11.88
CA GLY A 82 -30.11 21.42 -12.41
C GLY A 82 -29.01 21.47 -11.34
N LYS A 83 -29.26 22.14 -10.21
CA LYS A 83 -28.30 22.21 -9.09
C LYS A 83 -28.10 20.83 -8.46
N VAL A 84 -29.17 20.05 -8.34
CA VAL A 84 -29.11 18.68 -7.80
C VAL A 84 -28.32 17.76 -8.71
N VAL A 85 -28.55 17.81 -10.03
CA VAL A 85 -27.78 17.04 -11.02
C VAL A 85 -26.28 17.34 -10.90
N VAL A 86 -25.92 18.63 -10.94
CA VAL A 86 -24.50 19.06 -10.85
C VAL A 86 -23.89 18.66 -9.52
N SER A 87 -24.59 18.85 -8.40
CA SER A 87 -24.09 18.49 -7.08
C SER A 87 -23.89 16.98 -6.93
N THR A 88 -24.81 16.17 -7.44
CA THR A 88 -24.70 14.70 -7.44
C THR A 88 -23.52 14.24 -8.28
N LEU A 89 -23.33 14.81 -9.47
CA LEU A 89 -22.17 14.53 -10.32
C LEU A 89 -20.86 14.94 -9.61
N LEU A 90 -20.78 16.15 -9.06
CA LEU A 90 -19.60 16.61 -8.32
C LEU A 90 -19.28 15.70 -7.14
N ASN A 91 -20.28 15.32 -6.34
CA ASN A 91 -20.12 14.41 -5.21
C ASN A 91 -19.63 13.02 -5.66
N LEU A 92 -20.15 12.50 -6.77
CA LEU A 92 -19.69 11.23 -7.33
C LEU A 92 -18.22 11.30 -7.76
N LEU A 93 -17.84 12.35 -8.50
CA LEU A 93 -16.46 12.55 -8.94
C LEU A 93 -15.50 12.73 -7.77
N THR A 94 -15.89 13.51 -6.75
CA THR A 94 -15.10 13.68 -5.52
C THR A 94 -14.88 12.35 -4.81
N LYS A 95 -15.93 11.52 -4.67
CA LYS A 95 -15.81 10.20 -4.02
C LYS A 95 -14.88 9.25 -4.78
N ILE A 96 -14.98 9.22 -6.11
CA ILE A 96 -14.12 8.36 -6.93
C ILE A 96 -12.66 8.78 -6.83
N VAL A 97 -12.38 10.09 -6.84
CA VAL A 97 -11.03 10.62 -6.65
C VAL A 97 -10.50 10.37 -5.24
N ALA A 98 -11.34 10.51 -4.21
CA ALA A 98 -10.95 10.28 -2.83
C ALA A 98 -10.67 8.80 -2.51
N SER A 99 -11.24 7.87 -3.28
CA SER A 99 -11.12 6.44 -3.06
C SER A 99 -10.94 5.68 -4.38
N PRO A 100 -9.81 5.88 -5.08
CA PRO A 100 -9.61 5.41 -6.45
C PRO A 100 -9.63 3.87 -6.58
N PHE A 101 -9.29 3.15 -5.51
CA PHE A 101 -9.31 1.69 -5.46
C PHE A 101 -10.72 1.07 -5.33
N THR A 102 -11.75 1.87 -5.03
CA THR A 102 -13.15 1.38 -4.91
C THR A 102 -13.70 0.73 -6.17
N LEU A 103 -13.22 1.17 -7.33
CA LEU A 103 -13.56 0.57 -8.60
C LEU A 103 -12.97 -0.83 -8.78
N MET A 104 -11.85 -1.10 -8.11
CA MET A 104 -11.10 -2.37 -8.20
C MET A 104 -11.55 -3.37 -7.12
N GLY A 105 -12.03 -2.90 -5.96
CA GLY A 105 -12.54 -3.77 -4.88
C GLY A 105 -13.65 -4.71 -5.34
N LYS A 106 -14.49 -4.27 -6.29
CA LYS A 106 -15.56 -5.10 -6.89
C LYS A 106 -15.03 -6.27 -7.73
N LEU A 107 -13.76 -6.25 -8.13
CA LEU A 107 -13.14 -7.31 -8.93
C LEU A 107 -12.63 -8.46 -8.06
N ILE A 108 -12.58 -8.31 -6.73
CA ILE A 108 -12.15 -9.34 -5.79
C ILE A 108 -13.33 -10.32 -5.58
N PRO A 109 -13.20 -11.60 -5.98
CA PRO A 109 -14.25 -12.60 -5.74
C PRO A 109 -14.48 -12.77 -4.23
N GLY A 110 -15.74 -12.71 -3.79
CA GLY A 110 -16.12 -12.81 -2.38
C GLY A 110 -16.28 -11.47 -1.65
N GLY A 111 -16.02 -10.35 -2.33
CA GLY A 111 -16.03 -9.01 -1.73
C GLY A 111 -14.72 -8.73 -1.00
N GLY A 112 -14.18 -7.53 -1.18
CA GLY A 112 -13.03 -7.06 -0.45
C GLY A 112 -13.12 -5.56 -0.23
N ASP A 113 -12.59 -5.11 0.90
CA ASP A 113 -12.60 -3.70 1.24
C ASP A 113 -11.69 -2.94 0.29
N ALA A 114 -12.30 -2.01 -0.45
CA ALA A 114 -11.60 -1.15 -1.38
C ALA A 114 -10.49 -0.32 -0.73
N GLU A 115 -10.68 0.02 0.54
CA GLU A 115 -9.70 0.76 1.35
C GLU A 115 -8.49 -0.11 1.69
N GLU A 116 -8.62 -1.44 1.71
CA GLU A 116 -7.54 -2.38 1.93
C GLU A 116 -6.72 -2.67 0.66
N LEU A 117 -7.22 -2.29 -0.52
CA LEU A 117 -6.49 -2.39 -1.78
C LEU A 117 -5.38 -1.33 -1.94
N GLN A 118 -5.44 -0.24 -1.16
CA GLN A 118 -4.39 0.78 -1.19
C GLN A 118 -3.16 0.37 -0.38
N TYR A 119 -3.15 -0.82 0.21
CA TYR A 119 -2.06 -1.37 0.99
C TYR A 119 -1.72 -2.79 0.57
N LEU A 120 -0.42 -3.12 0.63
CA LEU A 120 0.08 -4.50 0.60
C LEU A 120 0.82 -4.79 1.90
N GLU A 121 0.52 -5.94 2.48
CA GLU A 121 1.04 -6.34 3.79
C GLU A 121 2.29 -7.22 3.68
N PHE A 122 3.21 -6.99 4.64
CA PHE A 122 4.46 -7.73 4.82
C PHE A 122 4.58 -8.20 6.25
N ASP A 123 5.16 -9.40 6.42
CA ASP A 123 5.68 -9.80 7.71
C ASP A 123 6.87 -8.91 8.11
N PRO A 124 7.02 -8.56 9.40
CA PRO A 124 8.19 -7.84 9.86
C PRO A 124 9.50 -8.54 9.47
N GLY A 125 10.47 -7.80 8.94
CA GLY A 125 11.74 -8.29 8.41
C GLY A 125 11.66 -9.07 7.10
N ALA A 126 10.47 -9.26 6.52
CA ALA A 126 10.29 -9.98 5.26
C ALA A 126 10.22 -9.02 4.06
N VAL A 127 10.85 -9.43 2.95
CA VAL A 127 10.77 -8.76 1.64
C VAL A 127 9.57 -9.26 0.84
N ALA A 128 9.15 -10.51 1.04
CA ALA A 128 8.04 -11.09 0.31
C ALA A 128 6.70 -10.54 0.80
N VAL A 129 5.84 -10.15 -0.14
CA VAL A 129 4.43 -9.86 0.12
C VAL A 129 3.75 -11.11 0.67
N VAL A 130 2.89 -10.95 1.69
CA VAL A 130 2.17 -12.08 2.29
C VAL A 130 1.24 -12.74 1.27
N ALA A 131 1.16 -14.07 1.27
CA ALA A 131 0.42 -14.83 0.25
C ALA A 131 -1.07 -14.46 0.12
N THR A 132 -1.70 -13.98 1.19
CA THR A 132 -3.10 -13.51 1.19
C THR A 132 -3.32 -12.27 0.33
N GLU A 133 -2.27 -11.48 0.09
CA GLU A 133 -2.32 -10.22 -0.65
C GLU A 133 -2.23 -10.42 -2.17
N LEU A 134 -1.83 -11.60 -2.65
CA LEU A 134 -1.69 -11.88 -4.09
C LEU A 134 -3.00 -11.64 -4.86
N ARG A 135 -4.15 -11.89 -4.22
CA ARG A 135 -5.47 -11.60 -4.82
C ARG A 135 -5.70 -10.10 -5.03
N LYS A 136 -5.20 -9.26 -4.11
CA LYS A 136 -5.27 -7.79 -4.24
C LYS A 136 -4.45 -7.34 -5.45
N ILE A 137 -3.23 -7.86 -5.60
CA ILE A 137 -2.34 -7.56 -6.74
C ILE A 137 -3.04 -7.85 -8.07
N VAL A 138 -3.65 -9.02 -8.22
CA VAL A 138 -4.39 -9.40 -9.44
C VAL A 138 -5.58 -8.45 -9.69
N ALA A 139 -6.34 -8.09 -8.65
CA ALA A 139 -7.49 -7.18 -8.78
C ALA A 139 -7.06 -5.76 -9.17
N ILE A 140 -5.98 -5.25 -8.57
CA ILE A 140 -5.39 -3.94 -8.87
C ILE A 140 -4.90 -3.92 -10.32
N ALA A 141 -4.12 -4.92 -10.72
CA ALA A 141 -3.59 -5.00 -12.06
C ALA A 141 -4.71 -5.06 -13.11
N LYS A 142 -5.75 -5.89 -12.90
CA LYS A 142 -6.94 -5.95 -13.76
C LYS A 142 -7.70 -4.62 -13.80
N GLY A 143 -7.84 -3.95 -12.65
CA GLY A 143 -8.53 -2.67 -12.54
C GLY A 143 -7.82 -1.55 -13.29
N LEU A 144 -6.49 -1.50 -13.18
CA LEU A 144 -5.63 -0.60 -13.93
C LEU A 144 -5.63 -0.94 -15.42
N GLU A 145 -5.63 -2.22 -15.75
CA GLU A 145 -5.72 -2.71 -17.12
C GLU A 145 -6.95 -2.13 -17.83
N GLU A 146 -8.13 -2.26 -17.21
CA GLU A 146 -9.39 -1.68 -17.71
C GLU A 146 -9.38 -0.15 -17.85
N ARG A 147 -8.38 0.53 -17.28
CA ARG A 147 -8.23 1.98 -17.24
C ARG A 147 -6.83 2.40 -17.68
N PRO A 148 -6.54 2.38 -18.99
CA PRO A 148 -5.19 2.58 -19.51
C PRO A 148 -4.61 3.97 -19.20
N GLY A 149 -5.45 4.94 -18.85
CA GLY A 149 -5.01 6.27 -18.42
C GLY A 149 -4.52 6.35 -16.97
N LEU A 150 -4.43 5.23 -16.24
CA LEU A 150 -3.96 5.21 -14.85
C LEU A 150 -2.58 4.59 -14.72
N ARG A 151 -1.83 5.14 -13.76
CA ARG A 151 -0.54 4.63 -13.26
C ARG A 151 -0.68 4.28 -11.78
N LEU A 152 0.21 3.41 -11.32
CA LEU A 152 0.31 2.99 -9.94
C LEU A 152 1.65 3.45 -9.37
N GLU A 153 1.58 4.19 -8.28
CA GLU A 153 2.72 4.54 -7.45
C GLU A 153 2.81 3.56 -6.29
N VAL A 154 4.03 3.09 -6.02
CA VAL A 154 4.32 2.08 -5.02
C VAL A 154 5.33 2.66 -4.04
N THR A 155 4.94 2.72 -2.77
CA THR A 155 5.79 3.15 -1.66
C THR A 155 6.15 1.94 -0.82
N GLY A 156 7.41 1.52 -0.84
CA GLY A 156 7.88 0.51 0.10
C GLY A 156 8.01 1.09 1.50
N THR A 157 7.56 0.34 2.50
CA THR A 157 7.57 0.78 3.90
C THR A 157 8.40 -0.18 4.77
N ALA A 158 9.11 0.37 5.76
CA ALA A 158 9.68 -0.40 6.86
C ALA A 158 9.36 0.25 8.22
N ASP A 159 8.88 -0.56 9.15
CA ASP A 159 8.54 -0.15 10.51
C ASP A 159 9.82 -0.07 11.39
N PRO A 160 10.13 1.08 11.97
CA PRO A 160 11.38 1.29 12.71
C PRO A 160 11.47 0.50 14.03
N PHE A 161 10.38 -0.14 14.49
CA PHE A 161 10.35 -0.96 15.69
C PHE A 161 10.24 -2.45 15.35
N ARG A 162 9.20 -2.84 14.61
CA ARG A 162 8.90 -4.23 14.27
C ARG A 162 9.94 -4.82 13.33
N ASP A 163 10.24 -4.12 12.23
CA ASP A 163 11.25 -4.61 11.29
C ASP A 163 12.64 -4.58 11.94
N ARG A 164 12.94 -3.54 12.73
CA ARG A 164 14.23 -3.43 13.40
C ARG A 164 14.49 -4.61 14.34
N GLN A 165 13.49 -5.01 15.12
CA GLN A 165 13.59 -6.16 16.01
C GLN A 165 13.85 -7.47 15.24
N VAL A 166 13.10 -7.70 14.15
CA VAL A 166 13.29 -8.92 13.34
C VAL A 166 14.62 -8.91 12.59
N LEU A 167 15.05 -7.78 12.05
CA LEU A 167 16.36 -7.64 11.40
C LEU A 167 17.49 -7.90 12.40
N ALA A 168 17.38 -7.43 13.65
CA ALA A 168 18.36 -7.72 14.69
C ALA A 168 18.43 -9.23 15.00
N LEU A 169 17.29 -9.91 15.07
CA LEU A 169 17.22 -11.37 15.22
C LEU A 169 17.87 -12.11 14.03
N GLN A 170 17.56 -11.68 12.80
CA GLN A 170 18.13 -12.26 11.58
C GLN A 170 19.65 -12.06 11.52
N LYS A 171 20.15 -10.87 11.88
CA LYS A 171 21.59 -10.57 11.96
C LYS A 171 22.29 -11.46 12.99
N LEU A 172 21.70 -11.63 14.18
CA LEU A 172 22.24 -12.53 15.19
C LEU A 172 22.31 -13.96 14.66
N LYS A 173 21.22 -14.48 14.08
CA LYS A 173 21.18 -15.83 13.51
C LYS A 173 22.25 -16.02 12.43
N ALA A 174 22.41 -15.05 11.52
CA ALA A 174 23.44 -15.07 10.49
C ALA A 174 24.86 -15.07 11.09
N GLN A 175 25.10 -14.27 12.14
CA GLN A 175 26.39 -14.25 12.84
C GLN A 175 26.71 -15.59 13.52
N LEU A 176 25.73 -16.22 14.17
CA LEU A 176 25.90 -17.54 14.79
C LEU A 176 26.20 -18.61 13.73
N LEU A 177 25.44 -18.61 12.63
CA LEU A 177 25.62 -19.55 11.52
C LEU A 177 27.01 -19.40 10.89
N ALA A 178 27.44 -18.17 10.58
CA ALA A 178 28.74 -17.90 9.97
C ALA A 178 29.90 -18.39 10.86
N ARG A 179 29.82 -18.16 12.18
CA ARG A 179 30.83 -18.64 13.14
C ARG A 179 30.89 -20.16 13.20
N TRP A 180 29.74 -20.82 13.23
CA TRP A 180 29.66 -22.29 13.24
C TRP A 180 30.23 -22.90 11.97
N GLN A 181 29.89 -22.35 10.80
CA GLN A 181 30.43 -22.79 9.51
C GLN A 181 31.94 -22.65 9.43
N GLN A 182 32.49 -21.51 9.90
CA GLN A 182 33.93 -21.28 9.98
C GLN A 182 34.63 -22.27 10.92
N GLY A 183 34.05 -22.54 12.09
CA GLY A 183 34.61 -23.49 13.06
C GLY A 183 34.55 -24.95 12.63
N LYS A 184 33.62 -25.33 11.74
CA LYS A 184 33.41 -26.70 11.25
C LYS A 184 33.91 -26.95 9.82
N GLY A 185 34.34 -25.92 9.10
CA GLY A 185 34.72 -26.02 7.69
C GLY A 185 33.55 -26.38 6.76
N ILE A 186 32.31 -26.04 7.15
CA ILE A 186 31.11 -26.37 6.38
C ILE A 186 30.92 -25.32 5.30
N SER A 187 31.00 -25.74 4.04
CA SER A 187 30.85 -24.86 2.86
C SER A 187 29.42 -24.82 2.29
N LYS A 188 28.51 -25.64 2.84
CA LYS A 188 27.13 -25.77 2.36
C LYS A 188 26.18 -24.96 3.23
N GLU A 189 25.13 -24.43 2.61
CA GLU A 189 23.98 -23.85 3.31
C GLU A 189 23.28 -24.96 4.10
N VAL A 190 23.43 -24.91 5.42
CA VAL A 190 22.84 -25.86 6.37
C VAL A 190 22.27 -25.06 7.51
N ASP A 191 21.05 -25.39 7.94
CA ASP A 191 20.45 -24.79 9.12
C ASP A 191 21.26 -25.16 10.38
N LEU A 192 21.49 -24.16 11.23
CA LEU A 192 22.17 -24.36 12.50
C LEU A 192 21.30 -25.26 13.40
N PRO A 193 21.76 -26.46 13.82
CA PRO A 193 20.98 -27.30 14.73
C PRO A 193 20.74 -26.59 16.06
N ILE A 194 19.55 -26.77 16.66
CA ILE A 194 19.16 -26.08 17.91
C ILE A 194 20.23 -26.20 19.00
N VAL A 195 20.79 -27.39 19.21
CA VAL A 195 21.83 -27.63 20.22
C VAL A 195 23.10 -26.80 19.95
N GLU A 196 23.48 -26.62 18.68
CA GLU A 196 24.63 -25.81 18.30
C GLU A 196 24.32 -24.32 18.39
N GLU A 197 23.08 -23.91 18.09
CA GLU A 197 22.60 -22.54 18.28
C GLU A 197 22.65 -22.13 19.75
N GLU A 198 22.13 -22.95 20.66
CA GLU A 198 22.17 -22.69 22.10
C GLU A 198 23.60 -22.55 22.62
N ARG A 199 24.53 -23.41 22.14
CA ARG A 199 25.96 -23.31 22.49
C ARG A 199 26.55 -22.01 21.97
N ALA A 200 26.31 -21.67 20.71
CA ALA A 200 26.84 -20.46 20.08
C ALA A 200 26.31 -19.18 20.74
N ILE A 201 25.05 -19.19 21.20
CA ILE A 201 24.46 -18.09 21.99
C ILE A 201 25.23 -17.90 23.30
N ARG A 202 25.49 -18.97 24.06
CA ARG A 202 26.25 -18.89 25.33
C ARG A 202 27.65 -18.33 25.11
N GLU A 203 28.37 -18.88 24.13
CA GLU A 203 29.74 -18.45 23.82
C GLU A 203 29.81 -16.98 23.41
N LEU A 204 28.89 -16.55 22.54
CA LEU A 204 28.83 -15.15 22.10
C LEU A 204 28.46 -14.20 23.25
N PHE A 205 27.54 -14.63 24.12
CA PHE A 205 27.15 -13.88 25.31
C PHE A 205 28.32 -13.70 26.29
N ASP A 206 29.04 -14.77 26.62
CA ASP A 206 30.19 -14.74 27.53
C ASP A 206 31.35 -13.91 26.93
N GLN A 207 31.55 -13.99 25.61
CA GLN A 207 32.51 -13.15 24.90
C GLN A 207 32.15 -11.66 24.97
N GLN A 208 30.88 -11.30 24.82
CA GLN A 208 30.43 -9.92 24.90
C GLN A 208 30.56 -9.38 26.34
N ARG A 209 30.20 -10.19 27.33
CA ARG A 209 30.32 -9.84 28.75
C ARG A 209 31.78 -9.64 29.17
N SER A 210 32.68 -10.51 28.74
CA SER A 210 34.12 -10.40 29.05
C SER A 210 34.78 -9.17 28.43
N ARG A 211 34.20 -8.61 27.36
CA ARG A 211 34.65 -7.35 26.72
C ARG A 211 34.09 -6.09 27.40
N GLN A 212 33.06 -6.19 28.23
CA GLN A 212 32.53 -5.04 28.97
C GLN A 212 33.43 -4.76 30.19
N PRO A 213 33.91 -3.51 30.38
CA PRO A 213 34.72 -3.17 31.53
C PRO A 213 33.93 -3.38 32.83
N VAL A 214 34.53 -4.13 33.76
CA VAL A 214 33.98 -4.51 35.08
C VAL A 214 33.50 -3.29 35.89
N ALA A 215 34.01 -2.09 35.59
CA ALA A 215 33.63 -0.83 36.23
C ALA A 215 32.19 -0.35 35.96
N ALA A 216 31.46 -0.95 35.00
CA ALA A 216 30.04 -0.66 34.76
C ALA A 216 29.09 -1.50 35.64
N LEU A 217 29.60 -2.47 36.40
CA LEU A 217 28.85 -3.15 37.45
C LEU A 217 28.81 -2.19 38.64
N ALA A 218 27.81 -1.30 38.66
CA ALA A 218 27.55 -0.40 39.76
C ALA A 218 27.64 -1.15 41.11
N GLU A 219 28.43 -0.62 42.04
CA GLU A 219 28.45 -1.05 43.43
C GLU A 219 27.00 -1.10 43.95
N GLY A 220 26.45 -2.31 44.12
CA GLY A 220 25.07 -2.53 44.53
C GLY A 220 24.18 -3.31 43.55
N ALA A 221 24.64 -3.61 42.33
CA ALA A 221 23.95 -4.54 41.44
C ALA A 221 24.08 -5.97 41.99
N GLN A 222 23.06 -6.45 42.71
CA GLN A 222 22.92 -7.86 43.04
C GLN A 222 23.01 -8.66 41.74
N LEU A 223 24.07 -9.47 41.59
CA LEU A 223 24.11 -10.47 40.53
C LEU A 223 22.83 -11.30 40.67
N PRO A 224 21.99 -11.39 39.62
CA PRO A 224 20.81 -12.23 39.69
C PRO A 224 21.26 -13.62 40.13
N SER A 225 20.62 -14.13 41.19
CA SER A 225 20.97 -15.39 41.87
C SER A 225 20.82 -16.62 40.97
N LYS A 226 20.28 -16.43 39.76
CA LYS A 226 20.16 -17.45 38.71
C LYS A 226 20.92 -16.97 37.46
N PRO A 227 21.76 -17.84 36.83
CA PRO A 227 22.35 -17.53 35.53
C PRO A 227 21.23 -17.31 34.49
N PRO A 228 21.41 -16.36 33.54
CA PRO A 228 20.40 -16.10 32.54
C PRO A 228 20.14 -17.35 31.70
N THR A 229 18.89 -17.54 31.32
CA THR A 229 18.45 -18.57 30.38
C THR A 229 18.99 -18.26 28.97
N ILE A 230 19.02 -19.27 28.09
CA ILE A 230 19.38 -19.09 26.68
C ILE A 230 18.55 -17.98 26.03
N GLU A 231 17.27 -17.93 26.38
CA GLU A 231 16.34 -16.95 25.85
C GLU A 231 16.70 -15.52 26.26
N GLU A 232 17.01 -15.31 27.54
CA GLU A 232 17.45 -14.01 28.05
C GLU A 232 18.79 -13.59 27.44
N MET A 233 19.73 -14.53 27.29
CA MET A 233 21.01 -14.28 26.59
C MET A 233 20.75 -13.85 25.14
N ARG A 234 19.88 -14.55 24.42
CA ARG A 234 19.48 -14.22 23.05
C ARG A 234 18.90 -12.82 22.96
N GLN A 235 17.97 -12.46 23.85
CA GLN A 235 17.35 -11.13 23.87
C GLN A 235 18.37 -10.01 24.11
N GLN A 236 19.34 -10.22 25.01
CA GLN A 236 20.41 -9.24 25.26
C GLN A 236 21.35 -9.10 24.06
N LEU A 237 21.69 -10.20 23.39
CA LEU A 237 22.49 -10.18 22.17
C LEU A 237 21.76 -9.43 21.04
N VAL A 238 20.47 -9.70 20.85
CA VAL A 238 19.62 -8.99 19.87
C VAL A 238 19.56 -7.50 20.16
N ALA A 239 19.37 -7.10 21.43
CA ALA A 239 19.33 -5.71 21.83
C ALA A 239 20.66 -4.96 21.57
N ALA A 240 21.78 -5.70 21.54
CA ALA A 240 23.09 -5.16 21.20
C ALA A 240 23.40 -5.18 19.68
N MET A 241 22.53 -5.75 18.83
CA MET A 241 22.74 -5.77 17.39
C MET A 241 22.39 -4.40 16.77
N PRO A 242 23.35 -3.72 16.11
CA PRO A 242 23.06 -2.46 15.45
C PRO A 242 22.25 -2.71 14.16
N VAL A 243 21.08 -2.07 14.08
CA VAL A 243 20.25 -2.01 12.87
C VAL A 243 20.01 -0.54 12.54
N PRO A 244 20.95 0.10 11.79
CA PRO A 244 20.82 1.48 11.36
C PRO A 244 19.63 1.66 10.41
N ASP A 245 19.15 2.90 10.28
CA ASP A 245 18.05 3.25 9.39
C ASP A 245 18.34 2.92 7.92
N SER A 246 19.62 2.85 7.52
CA SER A 246 20.02 2.38 6.19
C SER A 246 19.50 0.98 5.87
N ASP A 247 19.46 0.09 6.87
CA ASP A 247 19.00 -1.29 6.70
C ASP A 247 17.47 -1.33 6.56
N LEU A 248 16.77 -0.46 7.29
CA LEU A 248 15.33 -0.29 7.15
C LEU A 248 14.97 0.32 5.78
N ARG A 249 15.72 1.31 5.31
CA ARG A 249 15.55 1.87 3.95
C ARG A 249 15.80 0.81 2.89
N LEU A 250 16.83 -0.01 3.05
CA LEU A 250 17.10 -1.13 2.14
C LEU A 250 15.94 -2.13 2.12
N LEU A 251 15.43 -2.53 3.29
CA LEU A 251 14.26 -3.42 3.38
C LEU A 251 13.03 -2.80 2.69
N ALA A 252 12.75 -1.53 2.93
CA ALA A 252 11.65 -0.82 2.29
C ALA A 252 11.83 -0.74 0.76
N GLN A 253 13.04 -0.47 0.26
CA GLN A 253 13.35 -0.48 -1.18
C GLN A 253 13.14 -1.87 -1.79
N GLN A 254 13.60 -2.92 -1.10
CA GLN A 254 13.40 -4.31 -1.53
C GLN A 254 11.91 -4.67 -1.59
N ARG A 255 11.10 -4.23 -0.63
CA ARG A 255 9.63 -4.40 -0.67
C ARG A 255 9.00 -3.64 -1.84
N ALA A 256 9.46 -2.42 -2.13
CA ALA A 256 9.00 -1.63 -3.28
C ALA A 256 9.23 -2.38 -4.60
N GLU A 257 10.46 -2.86 -4.80
CA GLU A 257 10.83 -3.65 -5.98
C GLU A 257 10.07 -4.99 -6.05
N GLN A 258 9.86 -5.66 -4.91
CA GLN A 258 9.08 -6.91 -4.87
C GLN A 258 7.62 -6.68 -5.28
N MET A 259 6.98 -5.62 -4.79
CA MET A 259 5.61 -5.27 -5.21
C MET A 259 5.56 -4.98 -6.70
N ARG A 260 6.49 -4.16 -7.23
CA ARG A 260 6.56 -3.88 -8.66
C ARG A 260 6.76 -5.16 -9.47
N GLY A 261 7.68 -6.03 -9.06
CA GLY A 261 7.92 -7.31 -9.69
C GLY A 261 6.65 -8.17 -9.75
N GLN A 262 5.91 -8.30 -8.66
CA GLN A 262 4.66 -9.06 -8.62
C GLN A 262 3.55 -8.41 -9.46
N LEU A 263 3.42 -7.08 -9.45
CA LEU A 263 2.44 -6.36 -10.27
C LEU A 263 2.71 -6.55 -11.78
N VAL A 264 3.98 -6.57 -12.19
CA VAL A 264 4.38 -6.74 -13.59
C VAL A 264 4.28 -8.21 -14.02
N VAL A 265 4.79 -9.14 -13.22
CA VAL A 265 4.86 -10.57 -13.57
C VAL A 265 3.52 -11.26 -13.35
N ASP A 266 3.01 -11.24 -12.12
CA ASP A 266 1.78 -11.94 -11.75
C ASP A 266 0.54 -11.17 -12.21
N GLY A 267 0.59 -9.85 -12.06
CA GLY A 267 -0.48 -8.94 -12.47
C GLY A 267 -0.51 -8.65 -13.97
N LYS A 268 0.56 -8.96 -14.73
CA LYS A 268 0.70 -8.66 -16.18
C LYS A 268 0.59 -7.17 -16.51
N LEU A 269 0.87 -6.32 -15.54
CA LEU A 269 0.86 -4.87 -15.72
C LEU A 269 2.10 -4.44 -16.52
N ALA A 270 1.95 -3.52 -17.47
CA ALA A 270 3.11 -2.99 -18.18
C ALA A 270 4.02 -2.23 -17.20
N ASP A 271 5.33 -2.47 -17.27
CA ASP A 271 6.32 -1.94 -16.34
C ASP A 271 6.29 -0.41 -16.24
N GLU A 272 6.11 0.27 -17.37
CA GLU A 272 5.96 1.73 -17.47
C GLU A 272 4.74 2.32 -16.74
N ARG A 273 3.85 1.47 -16.20
CA ARG A 273 2.69 1.91 -15.41
C ARG A 273 2.93 1.83 -13.91
N VAL A 274 4.05 1.29 -13.45
CA VAL A 274 4.38 1.11 -12.03
C VAL A 274 5.58 1.98 -11.67
N PHE A 275 5.38 2.92 -10.76
CA PHE A 275 6.40 3.88 -10.36
C PHE A 275 6.73 3.69 -8.88
N LEU A 276 8.01 3.55 -8.58
CA LEU A 276 8.47 3.52 -7.19
C LEU A 276 8.63 4.97 -6.68
N THR A 277 8.15 5.22 -5.47
CA THR A 277 8.31 6.52 -4.80
C THR A 277 9.31 6.42 -3.64
N GLU A 278 9.58 7.53 -2.96
CA GLU A 278 10.46 7.53 -1.79
C GLU A 278 9.93 6.58 -0.71
N VAL A 279 10.83 5.81 -0.12
CA VAL A 279 10.49 4.84 0.92
C VAL A 279 9.99 5.51 2.20
N ASP A 280 9.08 4.84 2.88
CA ASP A 280 8.48 5.31 4.13
C ASP A 280 9.04 4.52 5.32
N LEU A 281 9.44 5.24 6.37
CA LEU A 281 9.94 4.66 7.63
C LEU A 281 9.03 4.99 8.82
N THR A 282 7.74 5.21 8.57
CA THR A 282 6.77 5.47 9.63
C THR A 282 6.40 4.19 10.38
N ALA A 283 6.28 4.32 11.69
CA ALA A 283 5.77 3.25 12.53
C ALA A 283 4.28 3.01 12.27
N SER A 284 3.88 1.74 12.34
CA SER A 284 2.51 1.30 12.14
C SER A 284 1.99 0.57 13.37
N ASP A 285 0.75 0.88 13.75
CA ASP A 285 0.04 0.16 14.83
C ASP A 285 -0.47 -1.22 14.39
N HIS A 286 -0.36 -1.55 13.10
CA HIS A 286 -0.76 -2.84 12.56
C HIS A 286 0.26 -3.94 12.87
N GLU A 287 -0.20 -5.19 12.99
CA GLU A 287 0.69 -6.33 13.23
C GLU A 287 1.66 -6.57 12.05
N LYS A 288 1.12 -6.48 10.83
CA LYS A 288 1.84 -6.52 9.57
C LYS A 288 2.28 -5.12 9.16
N VAL A 289 3.39 -5.03 8.44
CA VAL A 289 3.86 -3.76 7.87
C VAL A 289 3.11 -3.49 6.57
N ARG A 290 2.46 -2.32 6.47
CA ARG A 290 1.64 -1.91 5.32
C ARG A 290 2.43 -0.97 4.42
N SER A 291 2.70 -1.41 3.19
CA SER A 291 3.24 -0.55 2.13
C SER A 291 2.11 0.08 1.35
N ARG A 292 2.19 1.39 1.07
CA ARG A 292 1.11 2.16 0.44
C ARG A 292 1.19 2.09 -1.08
N LEU A 293 0.02 1.98 -1.71
CA LEU A 293 -0.20 2.12 -3.13
C LEU A 293 -1.01 3.37 -3.41
N ASN A 294 -0.69 4.09 -4.47
CA ASN A 294 -1.43 5.28 -4.90
C ASN A 294 -1.72 5.23 -6.40
N ILE A 295 -2.88 5.75 -6.81
CA ILE A 295 -3.29 5.78 -8.22
C ILE A 295 -3.20 7.20 -8.73
N THR A 296 -2.50 7.39 -9.84
CA THR A 296 -2.37 8.69 -10.49
C THR A 296 -2.80 8.63 -11.95
N ALA A 297 -3.14 9.79 -12.52
CA ALA A 297 -3.41 9.90 -13.94
C ALA A 297 -2.09 9.79 -14.71
N GLY A 298 -2.11 9.00 -15.79
CA GLY A 298 -1.05 9.05 -16.79
C GLY A 298 -1.01 10.42 -17.46
N GLN A 299 0.19 10.95 -17.61
CA GLN A 299 0.51 12.01 -18.57
C GLN A 299 0.35 11.49 -19.98
#